data_AF-X1KND6-F1
#
_entry.id   AF-X1KND6-F1
#
_cell.length_a   1.000
_cell.length_b   1.000
_cell.length_c   1.000
_cell.angle_alpha   90.00
_cell.angle_beta   90.00
_cell.angle_gamma   90.00
#
_symmetry.space_group_name_H-M   'P 1'
#
loop_
_entity.id
_entity.type
_entity.pdbx_description
1 polymer ?
#
loop_
_entity_poly.entity_id
_entity_poly.type
_entity_poly.pdbx_seq_one_letter_code
_entity_poly.pdbx_strand_id
1 'polypeptide(L)'
;MKLEGHAYRPWLEGYFQYDLKGDFVRNLRVLVSKYEVLQFKAGLDKADYSRERVTSSGRQQFAERSIVNREFTIDRQEGVEVFGRLFKGTNMDAQYYLGVFTGAGRGGNNDDDDKMWMARYAWNIFGIEMPFSSSDVEYHEKPGASLAIAAVTNRSRYTRFDTDIGGGQIDGFDDGEPGQYRVKQLVSDLIYKYRGFSLQGEYHWKEIDDLKNRAVTHLKGAFIQAGYFLHGWIEALPKGLELAFR
;
A
#
# COMPACT_ATOMS: atom_id res chain seq x y z
N MET A 1 19.77 -5.36 -5.12
CA MET A 1 20.60 -4.29 -4.53
C MET A 1 19.71 -3.12 -4.12
N LYS A 2 19.96 -2.48 -2.97
CA LYS A 2 19.25 -1.27 -2.51
C LYS A 2 20.27 -0.16 -2.27
N LEU A 3 19.97 1.05 -2.72
CA LEU A 3 20.73 2.26 -2.49
C LEU A 3 19.76 3.34 -2.05
N GLU A 4 20.04 3.97 -0.93
CA GLU A 4 19.22 5.03 -0.33
C GLU A 4 20.15 6.12 0.18
N GLY A 5 19.76 7.37 -0.01
CA GLY A 5 20.55 8.49 0.49
C GLY A 5 19.84 9.83 0.35
N HIS A 6 20.29 10.79 1.14
CA HIS A 6 19.80 12.16 1.05
C HIS A 6 20.67 12.97 0.08
N ALA A 7 20.03 13.70 -0.84
CA ALA A 7 20.74 14.56 -1.78
C ALA A 7 20.77 15.99 -1.23
N TYR A 8 21.95 16.47 -0.81
CA TYR A 8 22.23 17.86 -0.38
C TYR A 8 21.52 18.34 0.90
N ARG A 9 20.26 17.97 1.14
CA ARG A 9 19.44 18.32 2.30
C ARG A 9 18.74 17.09 2.86
N PRO A 10 18.51 17.01 4.19
CA PRO A 10 17.89 15.85 4.83
C PRO A 10 16.43 15.61 4.40
N TRP A 11 15.74 16.64 3.88
CA TRP A 11 14.37 16.54 3.40
C TRP A 11 14.25 16.12 1.93
N LEU A 12 15.38 15.89 1.24
CA LEU A 12 15.41 15.39 -0.13
C LEU A 12 16.05 13.99 -0.13
N GLU A 13 15.24 12.96 -0.29
CA GLU A 13 15.67 11.56 -0.32
C GLU A 13 15.60 11.03 -1.76
N GLY A 14 16.66 10.34 -2.18
CA GLY A 14 16.67 9.50 -3.38
C GLY A 14 16.72 8.04 -2.97
N TYR A 15 15.86 7.23 -3.58
CA TYR A 15 15.84 5.79 -3.34
C TYR A 15 15.85 5.01 -4.65
N PHE A 16 16.77 4.06 -4.74
CA PHE A 16 16.93 3.17 -5.88
C PHE A 16 17.02 1.72 -5.42
N GLN A 17 16.26 0.85 -6.07
CA GLN A 17 16.31 -0.58 -5.82
C GLN A 17 16.26 -1.35 -7.12
N TYR A 18 17.22 -2.26 -7.28
CA TYR A 18 17.31 -3.20 -8.39
C TYR A 18 17.08 -4.63 -7.89
N ASP A 19 16.23 -5.38 -8.60
CA ASP A 19 16.02 -6.80 -8.34
C ASP A 19 16.96 -7.64 -9.22
N LEU A 20 17.94 -8.32 -8.59
CA LEU A 20 18.94 -9.11 -9.31
C LEU A 20 18.37 -10.42 -9.85
N LYS A 21 17.31 -10.96 -9.22
CA LYS A 21 16.70 -12.22 -9.65
C LYS A 21 15.77 -11.99 -10.83
N GLY A 22 14.98 -10.93 -10.77
CA GLY A 22 14.04 -10.55 -11.83
C GLY A 22 14.67 -9.75 -12.97
N ASP A 23 15.89 -9.24 -12.78
CA ASP A 23 16.61 -8.37 -13.71
C ASP A 23 15.83 -7.10 -14.10
N PHE A 24 15.35 -6.37 -13.08
CA PHE A 24 14.61 -5.12 -13.31
C PHE A 24 14.80 -4.09 -12.19
N VAL A 25 14.57 -2.82 -12.53
CA VAL A 25 14.43 -1.74 -11.54
C VAL A 25 13.12 -1.94 -10.78
N ARG A 26 13.23 -2.15 -9.47
CA ARG A 26 12.09 -2.37 -8.59
C ARG A 26 11.54 -1.06 -8.08
N ASN A 27 12.39 -0.13 -7.66
CA ASN A 27 11.98 1.21 -7.24
C ASN A 27 13.01 2.22 -7.73
N LEU A 28 12.54 3.38 -8.15
CA LEU A 28 13.35 4.56 -8.41
C LEU A 28 12.49 5.77 -8.06
N ARG A 29 12.75 6.41 -6.92
CA ARG A 29 11.94 7.53 -6.46
C ARG A 29 12.79 8.66 -5.89
N VAL A 30 12.20 9.84 -5.93
CA VAL A 30 12.64 11.02 -5.18
C VAL A 30 11.51 11.41 -4.23
N LEU A 31 11.88 11.68 -2.98
CA LEU A 31 10.98 12.12 -1.93
C LEU A 31 11.41 13.50 -1.41
N VAL A 32 10.45 14.42 -1.34
CA VAL A 32 10.61 15.77 -0.81
C VAL A 32 9.71 15.92 0.42
N SER A 33 10.29 15.86 1.62
CA SER A 33 9.58 15.84 2.89
C SER A 33 9.96 17.03 3.78
N LYS A 34 9.88 18.24 3.23
CA LYS A 34 10.25 19.47 3.96
C LYS A 34 9.24 19.82 5.07
N TYR A 35 7.95 19.55 4.85
CA TYR A 35 6.89 19.84 5.80
C TYR A 35 6.07 18.57 6.06
N GLU A 36 5.76 18.28 7.32
CA GLU A 36 4.97 17.08 7.66
C GLU A 36 3.57 17.09 7.01
N VAL A 37 2.97 18.27 6.88
CA VAL A 37 1.64 18.48 6.30
C VAL A 37 1.61 18.37 4.78
N LEU A 38 2.78 18.46 4.10
CA LEU A 38 2.85 18.47 2.64
C LEU A 38 4.21 17.93 2.16
N GLN A 39 4.15 16.74 1.59
CA GLN A 39 5.29 15.98 1.06
C GLN A 39 4.99 15.54 -0.37
N PHE A 40 6.06 15.32 -1.14
CA PHE A 40 5.97 14.92 -2.54
C PHE A 40 6.81 13.68 -2.78
N LYS A 41 6.25 12.70 -3.48
CA LYS A 41 6.94 11.51 -3.98
C LYS A 41 6.80 11.48 -5.50
N ALA A 42 7.90 11.23 -6.20
CA ALA A 42 7.91 11.14 -7.67
C ALA A 42 8.80 9.99 -8.13
N GLY A 43 8.36 9.28 -9.18
CA GLY A 43 9.09 8.18 -9.81
C GLY A 43 8.31 6.86 -9.78
N LEU A 44 9.05 5.75 -9.79
CA LEU A 44 8.54 4.39 -9.72
C LEU A 44 8.61 3.88 -8.26
N ASP A 45 7.46 3.83 -7.60
CA ASP A 45 7.32 3.25 -6.25
C ASP A 45 5.90 2.72 -6.03
N LYS A 46 5.68 2.03 -4.91
CA LYS A 46 4.34 1.58 -4.51
C LYS A 46 3.39 2.78 -4.39
N ALA A 47 2.19 2.64 -4.96
CA ALA A 47 1.09 3.54 -4.64
C ALA A 47 0.62 3.29 -3.20
N ASP A 48 0.38 4.35 -2.44
CA ASP A 48 -0.11 4.26 -1.06
C ASP A 48 -1.62 3.94 -1.02
N TYR A 49 -2.00 2.78 -1.56
CA TYR A 49 -3.39 2.35 -1.69
C TYR A 49 -3.86 1.43 -0.56
N SER A 50 -3.28 0.23 -0.41
CA SER A 50 -3.66 -0.76 0.62
C SER A 50 -2.53 -1.03 1.63
N ARG A 51 -2.90 -1.16 2.91
CA ARG A 51 -1.94 -1.18 4.03
C ARG A 51 -1.00 -2.38 3.98
N GLU A 52 -1.52 -3.59 3.80
CA GLU A 52 -0.72 -4.83 3.73
C GLU A 52 0.24 -4.81 2.54
N ARG A 53 -0.20 -4.25 1.42
CA ARG A 53 0.65 -4.14 0.23
C ARG A 53 1.78 -3.16 0.45
N VAL A 54 1.48 -1.95 0.93
CA VAL A 54 2.48 -0.90 1.17
C VAL A 54 3.50 -1.36 2.19
N THR A 55 3.04 -2.04 3.25
CA THR A 55 3.90 -2.64 4.28
C THR A 55 5.02 -3.48 3.64
N SER A 56 6.26 -3.14 4.00
CA SER A 56 7.45 -3.84 3.49
C SER A 56 7.43 -5.28 3.97
N SER A 57 7.98 -6.21 3.17
CA SER A 57 8.00 -7.64 3.53
C SER A 57 8.65 -7.92 4.88
N GLY A 58 9.68 -7.15 5.26
CA GLY A 58 10.32 -7.26 6.57
C GLY A 58 9.52 -6.69 7.74
N ARG A 59 8.37 -6.05 7.50
CA ARG A 59 7.46 -5.51 8.53
C ARG A 59 6.09 -6.18 8.52
N GLN A 60 5.95 -7.29 7.81
CA GLN A 60 4.74 -8.12 7.81
C GLN A 60 4.77 -9.14 8.96
N GLN A 61 3.58 -9.47 9.45
CA GLN A 61 3.40 -10.45 10.53
C GLN A 61 3.51 -11.90 10.02
N PHE A 62 3.08 -12.15 8.77
CA PHE A 62 3.15 -13.45 8.13
C PHE A 62 4.17 -13.46 7.00
N ALA A 63 4.69 -14.64 6.66
CA ALA A 63 5.63 -14.83 5.56
C ALA A 63 5.01 -14.49 4.19
N GLU A 64 3.70 -14.70 4.06
CA GLU A 64 2.93 -14.44 2.85
C GLU A 64 1.84 -13.40 3.10
N ARG A 65 1.50 -12.66 2.04
CA ARG A 65 0.38 -11.73 2.06
C ARG A 65 -0.95 -12.47 1.97
N SER A 66 -2.02 -11.83 2.44
CA SER A 66 -3.36 -12.39 2.37
C SER A 66 -3.82 -12.66 0.93
N ILE A 67 -4.81 -13.54 0.79
CA ILE A 67 -5.38 -13.95 -0.49
C ILE A 67 -5.91 -12.78 -1.33
N VAL A 68 -6.30 -11.67 -0.70
CA VAL A 68 -6.81 -10.49 -1.42
C VAL A 68 -5.73 -9.77 -2.21
N ASN A 69 -4.44 -9.92 -1.86
CA ASN A 69 -3.39 -9.15 -2.53
C ASN A 69 -3.26 -9.48 -4.01
N ARG A 70 -3.53 -10.73 -4.41
CA ARG A 70 -3.44 -11.11 -5.82
C ARG A 70 -4.41 -10.29 -6.68
N GLU A 71 -5.63 -10.10 -6.20
CA GLU A 71 -6.72 -9.54 -7.01
C GLU A 71 -6.88 -8.01 -6.84
N PHE A 72 -6.54 -7.46 -5.67
CA PHE A 72 -6.86 -6.07 -5.31
C PHE A 72 -5.65 -5.13 -5.16
N THR A 73 -4.44 -5.66 -5.33
CA THR A 73 -3.24 -4.83 -5.22
C THR A 73 -3.16 -3.80 -6.34
N ILE A 74 -2.89 -2.55 -5.95
CA ILE A 74 -2.26 -1.54 -6.80
C ILE A 74 -0.80 -1.47 -6.37
N ASP A 75 0.09 -2.09 -7.15
CA ASP A 75 1.50 -2.20 -6.80
C ASP A 75 2.27 -0.92 -7.19
N ARG A 76 3.52 -1.06 -7.60
CA ARG A 76 4.37 0.00 -8.07
C ARG A 76 3.84 0.61 -9.34
N GLN A 77 3.83 1.92 -9.35
CA GLN A 77 3.37 2.73 -10.44
C GLN A 77 4.38 3.84 -10.68
N GLU A 78 4.49 4.26 -11.93
CA GLU A 78 5.27 5.43 -12.30
C GLU A 78 4.38 6.67 -12.23
N GLY A 79 4.79 7.67 -11.46
CA GLY A 79 4.00 8.90 -11.34
C GLY A 79 4.42 9.78 -10.19
N VAL A 80 3.47 10.56 -9.70
CA VAL A 80 3.65 11.50 -8.59
C VAL A 80 2.58 11.31 -7.55
N GLU A 81 2.93 11.54 -6.30
CA GLU A 81 2.02 11.48 -5.16
C GLU A 81 2.32 12.63 -4.20
N VAL A 82 1.26 13.26 -3.71
CA VAL A 82 1.29 14.26 -2.66
C VAL A 82 0.63 13.67 -1.44
N PHE A 83 1.29 13.80 -0.30
CA PHE A 83 0.79 13.25 0.95
C PHE A 83 1.23 14.08 2.14
N GLY A 84 0.60 13.86 3.29
CA GLY A 84 0.93 14.60 4.49
C GLY A 84 0.10 14.18 5.69
N ARG A 85 0.52 14.66 6.86
CA ARG A 85 -0.16 14.45 8.14
C ARG A 85 -0.71 15.76 8.68
N LEU A 86 -2.00 15.77 9.00
CA LEU A 86 -2.76 16.91 9.51
C LEU A 86 -3.09 16.70 10.99
N PHE A 87 -3.22 17.81 11.73
CA PHE A 87 -3.69 17.83 13.13
C PHE A 87 -2.95 16.87 14.07
N LYS A 88 -1.63 16.76 13.90
CA LYS A 88 -0.76 15.84 14.65
C LYS A 88 -1.01 15.86 16.15
N GLY A 89 -1.20 14.69 16.75
CA GLY A 89 -1.37 14.52 18.19
C GLY A 89 -2.74 14.89 18.74
N THR A 90 -3.70 15.26 17.88
CA THR A 90 -5.08 15.56 18.26
C THR A 90 -6.01 14.39 17.95
N ASN A 91 -7.26 14.46 18.38
CA ASN A 91 -8.30 13.50 17.98
C ASN A 91 -8.67 13.58 16.48
N MET A 92 -8.22 14.62 15.76
CA MET A 92 -8.41 14.80 14.33
C MET A 92 -7.18 14.44 13.51
N ASP A 93 -6.16 13.82 14.12
CA ASP A 93 -4.93 13.43 13.44
C ASP A 93 -5.21 12.52 12.25
N ALA A 94 -4.79 12.95 11.07
CA ALA A 94 -5.08 12.23 9.84
C ALA A 94 -3.93 12.31 8.84
N GLN A 95 -3.83 11.29 8.00
CA GLN A 95 -2.93 11.23 6.87
C GLN A 95 -3.74 11.20 5.57
N TYR A 96 -3.26 11.89 4.55
CA TYR A 96 -3.85 11.85 3.22
C TYR A 96 -2.78 11.55 2.17
N TYR A 97 -3.20 10.91 1.09
CA TYR A 97 -2.36 10.60 -0.07
C TYR A 97 -3.19 10.83 -1.33
N LEU A 98 -2.64 11.55 -2.29
CA LEU A 98 -3.25 11.84 -3.58
C LEU A 98 -2.22 11.55 -4.66
N GLY A 99 -2.49 10.58 -5.53
CA GLY A 99 -1.55 10.10 -6.52
C GLY A 99 -2.09 10.17 -7.94
N VAL A 100 -1.21 10.50 -8.88
CA VAL A 100 -1.46 10.45 -10.32
C VAL A 100 -0.35 9.63 -10.96
N PHE A 101 -0.72 8.57 -11.66
CA PHE A 101 0.23 7.62 -12.22
C PHE A 101 -0.10 7.24 -13.65
N THR A 102 0.83 6.57 -14.32
CA THR A 102 0.63 6.03 -15.67
C THR A 102 -0.43 4.93 -15.71
N GLY A 103 -0.58 4.13 -14.65
CA GLY A 103 -1.59 3.06 -14.62
C GLY A 103 -1.20 1.79 -15.36
N ALA A 104 0.04 1.71 -15.84
CA ALA A 104 0.60 0.55 -16.54
C ALA A 104 1.38 -0.41 -15.61
N GLY A 105 1.55 -0.05 -14.34
CA GLY A 105 2.40 -0.79 -13.42
C GLY A 105 3.90 -0.62 -13.72
N ARG A 106 4.72 -1.41 -13.04
CA ARG A 106 6.19 -1.39 -13.20
C ARG A 106 6.60 -1.79 -14.62
N GLY A 107 7.39 -0.94 -15.28
CA GLY A 107 7.98 -1.24 -16.59
C GLY A 107 7.00 -1.19 -17.76
N GLY A 108 5.74 -0.83 -17.52
CA GLY A 108 4.76 -0.54 -18.56
C GLY A 108 4.83 0.93 -18.96
N ASN A 109 4.76 1.21 -20.26
CA ASN A 109 4.49 2.56 -20.74
C ASN A 109 2.99 2.81 -20.67
N ASN A 110 2.58 4.07 -20.48
CA ASN A 110 1.17 4.40 -20.58
C ASN A 110 0.67 4.03 -21.98
N ASP A 111 -0.28 3.11 -22.05
CA ASP A 111 -0.80 2.56 -23.29
C ASP A 111 -1.99 3.37 -23.84
N ASP A 112 -2.52 4.28 -23.03
CA ASP A 112 -3.55 5.25 -23.41
C ASP A 112 -3.21 6.69 -22.96
N ASP A 113 -4.12 7.63 -23.20
CA ASP A 113 -3.99 9.02 -22.71
C ASP A 113 -4.52 9.21 -21.28
N ASP A 114 -5.21 8.19 -20.73
CA ASP A 114 -5.78 8.22 -19.40
C ASP A 114 -4.68 8.13 -18.32
N LYS A 115 -5.04 8.44 -17.08
CA LYS A 115 -4.14 8.41 -15.92
C LYS A 115 -4.81 7.64 -14.80
N MET A 116 -4.01 6.94 -14.01
CA MET A 116 -4.49 6.34 -12.78
C MET A 116 -4.56 7.41 -11.69
N TRP A 117 -5.74 7.54 -11.08
CA TRP A 117 -5.95 8.43 -9.94
C TRP A 117 -6.11 7.61 -8.67
N MET A 118 -5.42 8.01 -7.62
CA MET A 118 -5.50 7.39 -6.30
C MET A 118 -5.75 8.44 -5.24
N ALA A 119 -6.65 8.14 -4.31
CA ALA A 119 -6.80 8.91 -3.09
C ALA A 119 -6.89 7.96 -1.89
N ARG A 120 -6.21 8.30 -0.80
CA ARG A 120 -6.28 7.62 0.48
C ARG A 120 -6.40 8.63 1.61
N TYR A 121 -7.24 8.32 2.58
CA TYR A 121 -7.38 9.06 3.82
C TYR A 121 -7.34 8.08 5.00
N ALA A 122 -6.51 8.37 5.99
CA ALA A 122 -6.36 7.56 7.20
C ALA A 122 -6.51 8.43 8.44
N TRP A 123 -7.47 8.11 9.30
CA TRP A 123 -7.70 8.79 10.57
C TRP A 123 -7.03 8.00 11.71
N ASN A 124 -6.11 8.67 12.41
CA ASN A 124 -5.42 8.15 13.58
C ASN A 124 -6.23 8.46 14.84
N ILE A 125 -7.06 7.50 15.29
CA ILE A 125 -8.10 7.68 16.33
C ILE A 125 -7.53 8.27 17.63
N PHE A 126 -6.31 7.88 18.00
CA PHE A 126 -5.66 8.29 19.25
C PHE A 126 -4.61 9.41 19.08
N GLY A 127 -4.52 10.06 17.92
CA GLY A 127 -3.47 11.06 17.66
C GLY A 127 -2.06 10.47 17.51
N ILE A 128 -1.97 9.15 17.42
CA ILE A 128 -0.72 8.40 17.23
C ILE A 128 -0.73 7.86 15.81
N GLU A 129 0.27 8.24 15.02
CA GLU A 129 0.43 7.72 13.67
C GLU A 129 0.71 6.23 13.71
N MET A 130 -0.01 5.49 12.86
CA MET A 130 0.15 4.06 12.71
C MET A 130 0.96 3.75 11.45
N PRO A 131 2.31 3.72 11.52
CA PRO A 131 3.15 3.48 10.34
C PRO A 131 2.84 2.11 9.73
N PHE A 132 3.14 1.95 8.43
CA PHE A 132 2.93 0.70 7.70
C PHE A 132 3.76 -0.46 8.27
N SER A 133 3.18 -1.18 9.21
CA SER A 133 3.67 -2.40 9.86
C SER A 133 2.49 -3.18 10.45
N SER A 134 2.58 -4.50 10.41
CA SER A 134 1.50 -5.38 10.88
C SER A 134 1.58 -5.64 12.38
N SER A 135 2.69 -6.19 12.89
CA SER A 135 2.85 -6.52 14.30
C SER A 135 3.19 -5.31 15.18
N ASP A 136 2.96 -5.43 16.48
CA ASP A 136 3.34 -4.43 17.50
C ASP A 136 4.78 -4.64 18.02
N VAL A 137 5.75 -4.67 17.10
CA VAL A 137 7.17 -4.91 17.43
C VAL A 137 7.75 -3.80 18.32
N GLU A 138 7.27 -2.58 18.13
CA GLU A 138 7.70 -1.39 18.89
C GLU A 138 7.08 -1.34 20.29
N TYR A 139 6.15 -2.25 20.61
CA TYR A 139 5.46 -2.37 21.89
C TYR A 139 4.79 -1.07 22.34
N HIS A 140 3.64 -0.75 21.75
CA HIS A 140 2.95 0.51 22.02
C HIS A 140 2.44 0.59 23.47
N GLU A 141 2.98 1.51 24.26
CA GLU A 141 2.55 1.73 25.66
C GLU A 141 1.11 2.26 25.77
N LYS A 142 0.68 3.04 24.78
CA LYS A 142 -0.66 3.62 24.65
C LYS A 142 -1.39 3.00 23.46
N PRO A 143 -2.72 2.87 23.49
CA PRO A 143 -3.46 2.33 22.36
C PRO A 143 -3.26 3.22 21.12
N GLY A 144 -2.90 2.60 20.01
CA GLY A 144 -2.78 3.21 18.70
C GLY A 144 -3.75 2.56 17.73
N ALA A 145 -4.45 3.35 16.93
CA ALA A 145 -5.42 2.84 15.99
C ALA A 145 -5.58 3.77 14.81
N SER A 146 -5.77 3.20 13.62
CA SER A 146 -6.07 3.95 12.41
C SER A 146 -7.17 3.26 11.61
N LEU A 147 -8.09 4.06 11.11
CA LEU A 147 -9.09 3.67 10.12
C LEU A 147 -8.79 4.42 8.83
N ALA A 148 -8.73 3.71 7.71
CA ALA A 148 -8.46 4.34 6.43
C ALA A 148 -9.43 3.87 5.35
N ILE A 149 -9.62 4.73 4.36
CA ILE A 149 -10.30 4.43 3.11
C ILE A 149 -9.40 4.90 1.96
N ALA A 150 -9.32 4.10 0.91
CA ALA A 150 -8.64 4.48 -0.31
C ALA A 150 -9.44 4.05 -1.55
N ALA A 151 -9.37 4.86 -2.59
CA ALA A 151 -10.00 4.61 -3.87
C ALA A 151 -8.99 4.79 -5.00
N VAL A 152 -9.13 3.95 -6.03
CA VAL A 152 -8.36 4.05 -7.28
C VAL A 152 -9.30 3.94 -8.46
N THR A 153 -9.07 4.76 -9.48
CA THR A 153 -9.61 4.53 -10.82
C THR A 153 -8.46 4.50 -11.82
N ASN A 154 -8.50 3.50 -12.70
CA ASN A 154 -7.53 3.33 -13.75
C ASN A 154 -8.22 2.92 -15.04
N ARG A 155 -7.70 3.39 -16.17
CA ARG A 155 -8.00 2.83 -17.48
C ARG A 155 -6.67 2.43 -18.11
N SER A 156 -6.61 1.17 -18.55
CA SER A 156 -5.45 0.61 -19.23
C SER A 156 -5.83 -0.75 -19.83
N ARG A 157 -4.87 -1.46 -20.42
CA ARG A 157 -5.06 -2.87 -20.79
C ARG A 157 -5.00 -3.86 -19.63
N TYR A 158 -4.80 -3.43 -18.39
CA TYR A 158 -4.52 -4.31 -17.25
C TYR A 158 -5.66 -4.33 -16.23
N THR A 159 -5.95 -5.51 -15.70
CA THR A 159 -6.87 -5.68 -14.56
C THR A 159 -6.14 -5.94 -13.25
N ARG A 160 -4.84 -6.27 -13.25
CA ARG A 160 -4.03 -6.62 -12.06
C ARG A 160 -2.68 -5.92 -12.08
N PHE A 161 -2.18 -5.58 -10.89
CA PHE A 161 -0.83 -5.03 -10.73
C PHE A 161 -0.05 -5.80 -9.68
N ASP A 162 1.18 -6.17 -10.01
CA ASP A 162 2.07 -6.92 -9.13
C ASP A 162 3.55 -6.56 -9.36
N THR A 163 4.39 -6.88 -8.39
CA THR A 163 5.82 -6.55 -8.42
C THR A 163 6.54 -7.27 -9.55
N ASP A 164 6.23 -8.52 -9.79
CA ASP A 164 7.05 -9.38 -10.65
C ASP A 164 6.71 -9.17 -12.13
N ILE A 165 5.44 -8.88 -12.44
CA ILE A 165 4.97 -8.67 -13.81
C ILE A 165 4.69 -7.21 -14.18
N GLY A 166 4.52 -6.31 -13.20
CA GLY A 166 4.02 -4.96 -13.47
C GLY A 166 2.51 -4.97 -13.66
N GLY A 167 2.04 -4.73 -14.88
CA GLY A 167 0.64 -4.86 -15.29
C GLY A 167 0.31 -6.25 -15.83
N GLY A 168 -0.86 -6.78 -15.50
CA GLY A 168 -1.34 -8.07 -16.02
C GLY A 168 -2.84 -8.25 -15.83
N GLN A 169 -3.29 -9.49 -15.89
CA GLN A 169 -4.69 -9.85 -15.70
C GLN A 169 -4.94 -10.63 -14.41
N ILE A 170 -6.14 -10.47 -13.87
CA ILE A 170 -6.72 -11.43 -12.92
C ILE A 170 -7.21 -12.66 -13.70
N ASP A 171 -7.41 -13.78 -13.00
CA ASP A 171 -7.86 -15.01 -13.65
C ASP A 171 -9.23 -14.80 -14.34
N GLY A 172 -9.35 -15.33 -15.56
CA GLY A 172 -10.56 -15.20 -16.38
C GLY A 172 -10.61 -13.97 -17.28
N PHE A 173 -9.55 -13.18 -17.35
CA PHE A 173 -9.40 -12.08 -18.32
C PHE A 173 -8.25 -12.37 -19.28
N ASP A 174 -8.50 -12.17 -20.57
CA ASP A 174 -7.48 -12.23 -21.61
C ASP A 174 -6.61 -10.96 -21.62
N ASP A 175 -5.47 -11.04 -22.29
CA ASP A 175 -4.62 -9.88 -22.53
C ASP A 175 -5.43 -8.75 -23.17
N GLY A 176 -5.51 -7.62 -22.47
CA GLY A 176 -6.31 -6.48 -22.91
C GLY A 176 -5.67 -5.73 -24.06
N GLU A 177 -6.49 -5.04 -24.85
CA GLU A 177 -6.05 -3.96 -25.73
C GLU A 177 -5.83 -2.66 -24.94
N PRO A 178 -5.03 -1.71 -25.47
CA PRO A 178 -4.85 -0.41 -24.84
C PRO A 178 -6.18 0.27 -24.48
N GLY A 179 -6.31 0.68 -23.21
CA GLY A 179 -7.51 1.34 -22.67
C GLY A 179 -8.79 0.49 -22.65
N GLN A 180 -8.68 -0.85 -22.78
CA GLN A 180 -9.83 -1.76 -22.79
C GLN A 180 -10.54 -1.83 -21.43
N TYR A 181 -9.79 -1.94 -20.34
CA TYR A 181 -10.36 -2.17 -19.02
C TYR A 181 -10.38 -0.88 -18.23
N ARG A 182 -11.56 -0.53 -17.71
CA ARG A 182 -11.70 0.50 -16.68
C ARG A 182 -11.86 -0.17 -15.33
N VAL A 183 -10.86 -0.02 -14.48
CA VAL A 183 -10.83 -0.58 -13.12
C VAL A 183 -11.16 0.52 -12.11
N LYS A 184 -12.10 0.24 -11.22
CA LYS A 184 -12.36 1.05 -10.01
C LYS A 184 -12.20 0.17 -8.80
N GLN A 185 -11.47 0.64 -7.79
CA GLN A 185 -11.28 -0.09 -6.55
C GLN A 185 -11.50 0.81 -5.34
N LEU A 186 -12.00 0.19 -4.27
CA LEU A 186 -12.15 0.78 -2.95
C LEU A 186 -11.58 -0.20 -1.92
N VAL A 187 -10.81 0.30 -0.97
CA VAL A 187 -10.38 -0.44 0.21
C VAL A 187 -10.70 0.36 1.46
N SER A 188 -11.16 -0.33 2.49
CA SER A 188 -11.17 0.17 3.86
C SER A 188 -10.25 -0.69 4.71
N ASP A 189 -9.35 -0.07 5.48
CA ASP A 189 -8.46 -0.79 6.39
C ASP A 189 -8.51 -0.28 7.82
N LEU A 190 -8.24 -1.20 8.75
CA LEU A 190 -8.14 -0.98 10.17
C LEU A 190 -6.79 -1.50 10.65
N ILE A 191 -6.16 -0.77 11.56
CA ILE A 191 -5.08 -1.25 12.40
C ILE A 191 -5.35 -0.82 13.84
N TYR A 192 -5.06 -1.70 14.78
CA TYR A 192 -5.02 -1.42 16.21
C TYR A 192 -3.77 -2.07 16.81
N LYS A 193 -3.06 -1.35 17.68
CA LYS A 193 -1.90 -1.87 18.42
C LYS A 193 -1.90 -1.38 19.86
N TYR A 194 -1.57 -2.27 20.79
CA TYR A 194 -1.46 -1.94 22.21
C TYR A 194 -0.72 -3.05 22.98
N ARG A 195 0.36 -2.69 23.67
CA ARG A 195 1.10 -3.58 24.59
C ARG A 195 1.43 -4.95 23.99
N GLY A 196 1.91 -4.97 22.75
CA GLY A 196 2.29 -6.19 22.04
C GLY A 196 1.12 -6.86 21.32
N PHE A 197 -0.13 -6.41 21.51
CA PHE A 197 -1.26 -6.84 20.69
C PHE A 197 -1.30 -6.04 19.39
N SER A 198 -1.61 -6.72 18.30
CA SER A 198 -1.90 -6.12 17.00
C SER A 198 -3.16 -6.75 16.38
N LEU A 199 -3.98 -5.92 15.74
CA LEU A 199 -5.13 -6.33 14.94
C LEU A 199 -5.11 -5.51 13.65
N GLN A 200 -5.13 -6.18 12.50
CA GLN A 200 -5.20 -5.55 11.18
C GLN A 200 -6.31 -6.22 10.37
N GLY A 201 -7.04 -5.43 9.58
CA GLY A 201 -7.99 -5.98 8.62
C GLY A 201 -8.17 -5.04 7.44
N GLU A 202 -8.54 -5.63 6.30
CA GLU A 202 -8.88 -4.90 5.09
C GLU A 202 -10.13 -5.50 4.45
N TYR A 203 -10.97 -4.64 3.90
CA TYR A 203 -12.08 -5.01 3.03
C TYR A 203 -11.92 -4.28 1.70
N HIS A 204 -12.03 -5.02 0.61
CA HIS A 204 -11.79 -4.58 -0.75
C HIS A 204 -13.03 -4.77 -1.61
N TRP A 205 -13.27 -3.81 -2.49
CA TRP A 205 -14.23 -3.88 -3.58
C TRP A 205 -13.54 -3.45 -4.87
N LYS A 206 -13.85 -4.13 -5.96
CA LYS A 206 -13.33 -3.85 -7.29
C LYS A 206 -14.40 -4.04 -8.34
N GLU A 207 -14.43 -3.13 -9.29
CA GLU A 207 -15.20 -3.21 -10.52
C GLU A 207 -14.25 -3.15 -11.71
N ILE A 208 -14.47 -4.04 -12.66
CA ILE A 208 -13.78 -4.07 -13.94
C ILE A 208 -14.85 -3.93 -15.02
N ASP A 209 -14.82 -2.82 -15.73
CA ASP A 209 -15.66 -2.57 -16.91
C ASP A 209 -14.82 -2.87 -18.17
N ASP A 210 -15.13 -4.00 -18.82
CA ASP A 210 -14.55 -4.40 -20.10
C ASP A 210 -15.29 -3.70 -21.24
N LEU A 211 -14.68 -2.62 -21.72
CA LEU A 211 -15.28 -1.75 -22.73
C LEU A 211 -15.41 -2.41 -24.11
N LYS A 212 -14.62 -3.46 -24.37
CA LYS A 212 -14.62 -4.20 -25.64
C LYS A 212 -15.73 -5.25 -25.63
N ASN A 213 -15.78 -6.08 -24.59
CA ASN A 213 -16.77 -7.15 -24.47
C ASN A 213 -18.10 -6.70 -23.86
N ARG A 214 -18.17 -5.45 -23.38
CA ARG A 214 -19.35 -4.85 -22.72
C ARG A 214 -19.81 -5.67 -21.52
N ALA A 215 -18.85 -6.08 -20.70
CA ALA A 215 -19.07 -6.87 -19.51
C ALA A 215 -18.55 -6.12 -18.28
N VAL A 216 -19.27 -6.23 -17.17
CA VAL A 216 -18.86 -5.66 -15.89
C VAL A 216 -18.69 -6.79 -14.89
N THR A 217 -17.51 -6.86 -14.27
CA THR A 217 -17.19 -7.86 -13.23
C THR A 217 -16.96 -7.15 -11.90
N HIS A 218 -17.58 -7.67 -10.84
CA HIS A 218 -17.41 -7.17 -9.48
C HIS A 218 -16.67 -8.20 -8.62
N LEU A 219 -15.70 -7.75 -7.84
CA LEU A 219 -14.97 -8.55 -6.87
C LEU A 219 -15.08 -7.92 -5.49
N LYS A 220 -15.14 -8.78 -4.47
CA LYS A 220 -15.04 -8.39 -3.07
C LYS A 220 -14.09 -9.34 -2.37
N GLY A 221 -13.31 -8.84 -1.43
CA GLY A 221 -12.36 -9.65 -0.67
C GLY A 221 -12.06 -8.99 0.66
N ALA A 222 -11.80 -9.79 1.69
CA ALA A 222 -11.41 -9.27 2.99
C ALA A 222 -10.45 -10.22 3.68
N PHE A 223 -9.70 -9.68 4.64
CA PHE A 223 -9.00 -10.47 5.64
C PHE A 223 -9.00 -9.74 6.98
N ILE A 224 -8.78 -10.51 8.04
CA ILE A 224 -8.47 -10.01 9.38
C ILE A 224 -7.28 -10.81 9.89
N GLN A 225 -6.41 -10.18 10.67
CA GLN A 225 -5.32 -10.85 11.34
C GLN A 225 -5.10 -10.22 12.70
N ALA A 226 -4.71 -11.05 13.66
CA ALA A 226 -4.35 -10.60 14.99
C ALA A 226 -3.08 -11.30 15.46
N GLY A 227 -2.31 -10.62 16.29
CA GLY A 227 -1.21 -11.27 17.01
C GLY A 227 -0.89 -10.62 18.33
N TYR A 228 -0.15 -11.36 19.16
CA TYR A 228 0.24 -10.94 20.50
C TYR A 228 1.65 -11.40 20.84
N PHE A 229 2.49 -10.47 21.29
CA PHE A 229 3.80 -10.77 21.87
C PHE A 229 3.65 -11.29 23.30
N LEU A 230 3.92 -12.58 23.51
CA LEU A 230 3.63 -13.25 24.78
C LEU A 230 4.48 -12.78 25.96
N HIS A 231 5.63 -12.16 25.69
CA HIS A 231 6.52 -11.64 26.73
C HIS A 231 5.85 -10.58 27.62
N GLY A 232 4.81 -9.90 27.11
CA GLY A 232 4.01 -8.95 27.90
C GLY A 232 3.18 -9.61 29.00
N TRP A 233 2.96 -10.93 28.92
CA TRP A 233 2.26 -11.72 29.94
C TRP A 233 3.18 -12.64 30.72
N ILE A 234 4.23 -13.17 30.08
CA ILE A 234 5.17 -14.12 30.67
C ILE A 234 6.59 -13.62 30.41
N GLU A 235 7.21 -13.00 31.40
CA GLU A 235 8.56 -12.40 31.28
C GLU A 235 9.64 -13.43 30.90
N ALA A 236 9.42 -14.71 31.20
CA ALA A 236 10.32 -15.80 30.85
C ALA A 236 10.34 -16.11 29.34
N LEU A 237 9.34 -15.65 28.57
CA LEU A 237 9.29 -15.88 27.14
C LEU A 237 10.12 -14.83 26.37
N PRO A 238 10.72 -15.22 25.23
CA PRO A 238 11.50 -14.28 24.41
C PRO A 238 10.67 -13.09 23.96
N LYS A 239 11.25 -11.89 23.98
CA LYS A 239 10.56 -10.65 23.54
C LYS A 239 10.04 -10.71 22.10
N GLY A 240 10.74 -11.45 21.23
CA GLY A 240 10.36 -11.62 19.83
C GLY A 240 9.34 -12.73 19.55
N LEU A 241 8.87 -13.47 20.58
CA LEU A 241 7.89 -14.53 20.38
C LEU A 241 6.47 -13.95 20.26
N GLU A 242 5.93 -13.99 19.05
CA GLU A 242 4.57 -13.58 18.71
C GLU A 242 3.70 -14.81 18.38
N LEU A 243 2.48 -14.86 18.90
CA LEU A 243 1.43 -15.73 18.38
C LEU A 243 0.53 -14.91 17.46
N ALA A 244 0.34 -15.36 16.23
CA ALA A 244 -0.47 -14.66 15.25
C ALA A 244 -1.43 -15.60 14.48
N PHE A 245 -2.61 -15.09 14.14
CA PHE A 245 -3.66 -15.78 13.40
C PHE A 245 -4.22 -14.87 12.31
N ARG A 246 -4.61 -15.48 11.18
CA ARG A 246 -5.24 -14.82 10.04
C ARG A 246 -6.30 -15.75 9.45
#